data_AF-M2BHY3-F1
#
_entry.id   AF-M2BHY3-F1
#
_cell.length_a   1.000
_cell.length_b   1.000
_cell.length_c   1.000
_cell.angle_alpha   90.00
_cell.angle_beta   90.00
_cell.angle_gamma   90.00
#
_symmetry.space_group_name_H-M   'P 1'
#
loop_
_entity.id
_entity.type
_entity.pdbx_description
1 polymer ?
#
loop_
_entity_poly.entity_id
_entity_poly.type
_entity_poly.pdbx_seq_one_letter_code
_entity_poly.pdbx_strand_id
1 'polypeptide(L)'
;MKKNYKLLILMSILVPLFFASCASKQKAQGTPPEPKVEEVKAPAVKQEGDETDPILAKLKLLQGEDGKVNQVRERAIELGADEAYPDFFNAADDVKQKADADVAAGNLKEAIAKYEEAVSRYETLINLTEASNLRTKIEANGFAAYSPADYVEAEKFSINAIDHYPLDYKMAKESSEDALKLYKKVVNKGYFEFAKRSKDTAKEYKDDCDSIKVARSRKEEYNKAVKIYNRGKSAADKSDYKEAYMSYNEAAKLFAKLYEEVSLKKAEAEKAMAEAARRQQESSDLALEADKEAPLTEGGEGFTEGDLDLQDLSTPQTEAPVENINTQDDESANTENNQTAEGGK
;
A
#
# COMPACT_ATOMS: atom_id res chain seq x y z
N MET A 1 40.33 -27.47 0.61
CA MET A 1 40.42 -28.74 -0.17
C MET A 1 39.60 -28.58 -1.44
N LYS A 2 40.01 -29.15 -2.58
CA LYS A 2 39.22 -29.09 -3.84
C LYS A 2 38.40 -30.37 -4.02
N LYS A 3 37.10 -30.26 -4.32
CA LYS A 3 36.30 -31.32 -4.96
C LYS A 3 35.39 -30.71 -6.01
N ASN A 4 35.71 -30.99 -7.27
CA ASN A 4 34.83 -30.70 -8.40
C ASN A 4 33.86 -31.87 -8.55
N TYR A 5 32.62 -31.62 -8.95
CA TYR A 5 31.80 -32.66 -9.59
C TYR A 5 31.38 -32.21 -10.98
N LYS A 6 31.59 -33.10 -11.95
CA LYS A 6 31.32 -32.89 -13.36
C LYS A 6 29.92 -33.38 -13.71
N LEU A 7 29.25 -32.63 -14.58
CA LEU A 7 28.62 -33.10 -15.81
C LEU A 7 27.86 -34.45 -15.77
N LEU A 8 26.54 -34.39 -15.97
CA LEU A 8 25.80 -35.47 -16.60
C LEU A 8 24.81 -34.86 -17.61
N ILE A 9 24.90 -35.28 -18.87
CA ILE A 9 24.09 -34.77 -20.00
C ILE A 9 23.35 -35.96 -20.64
N LEU A 10 22.03 -35.82 -20.80
CA LEU A 10 21.22 -36.42 -21.87
C LEU A 10 19.88 -35.65 -21.90
N MET A 11 19.45 -34.84 -22.89
CA MET A 11 19.32 -34.89 -24.37
C MET A 11 18.02 -35.51 -24.93
N SER A 12 17.60 -34.97 -26.09
CA SER A 12 16.39 -35.30 -26.91
C SER A 12 15.02 -34.87 -26.31
N ILE A 13 14.01 -34.36 -27.05
CA ILE A 13 13.80 -34.00 -28.48
C ILE A 13 13.06 -32.62 -28.50
N LEU A 14 13.29 -31.58 -29.33
CA LEU A 14 14.04 -31.32 -30.57
C LEU A 14 13.27 -31.48 -31.92
N VAL A 15 12.33 -30.58 -32.23
CA VAL A 15 11.84 -30.30 -33.61
C VAL A 15 11.58 -28.79 -33.82
N PRO A 16 12.30 -28.11 -34.74
CA PRO A 16 11.93 -26.82 -35.32
C PRO A 16 11.33 -27.00 -36.73
N LEU A 17 10.53 -26.04 -37.19
CA LEU A 17 10.09 -25.95 -38.60
C LEU A 17 10.55 -24.64 -39.24
N PHE A 18 11.05 -24.72 -40.47
CA PHE A 18 11.77 -23.66 -41.17
C PHE A 18 10.86 -22.79 -42.07
N PHE A 19 11.34 -21.55 -42.25
CA PHE A 19 11.08 -20.62 -43.35
C PHE A 19 10.64 -21.22 -44.70
N ALA A 20 9.76 -20.50 -45.41
CA ALA A 20 10.05 -20.06 -46.79
C ALA A 20 9.12 -18.91 -47.23
N SER A 21 9.65 -18.04 -48.10
CA SER A 21 8.90 -17.00 -48.83
C SER A 21 8.39 -17.55 -50.17
N CYS A 22 7.28 -17.01 -50.69
CA CYS A 22 7.04 -17.00 -52.14
C CYS A 22 6.11 -15.83 -52.54
N ALA A 23 6.12 -15.46 -53.83
CA ALA A 23 5.38 -14.31 -54.38
C ALA A 23 4.88 -14.59 -55.81
N SER A 24 4.23 -13.59 -56.42
CA SER A 24 4.07 -13.34 -57.88
C SER A 24 2.77 -13.79 -58.59
N LYS A 25 2.21 -12.82 -59.36
CA LYS A 25 1.28 -12.89 -60.52
C LYS A 25 -0.15 -13.41 -60.29
N GLN A 26 -1.25 -12.77 -60.72
CA GLN A 26 -1.65 -11.97 -61.91
C GLN A 26 -2.21 -12.74 -63.13
N LYS A 27 -3.51 -12.51 -63.43
CA LYS A 27 -4.19 -12.27 -64.75
C LYS A 27 -5.73 -12.48 -64.56
N ALA A 28 -6.68 -11.97 -65.35
CA ALA A 28 -6.86 -10.84 -66.32
C ALA A 28 -8.37 -10.88 -66.77
N GLN A 29 -9.01 -9.98 -67.55
CA GLN A 29 -8.74 -8.76 -68.36
C GLN A 29 -9.74 -7.63 -67.94
N GLY A 30 -9.76 -6.39 -68.45
CA GLY A 30 -8.82 -5.67 -69.35
C GLY A 30 -9.48 -4.92 -70.53
N THR A 31 -9.33 -3.58 -70.59
CA THR A 31 -9.46 -2.63 -71.75
C THR A 31 -10.83 -2.41 -72.43
N PRO A 32 -11.07 -1.27 -73.15
CA PRO A 32 -10.66 0.15 -72.97
C PRO A 32 -11.85 1.15 -73.27
N PRO A 33 -11.67 2.44 -73.62
CA PRO A 33 -11.06 3.60 -72.93
C PRO A 33 -12.07 4.78 -72.68
N GLU A 34 -11.56 6.00 -72.43
CA GLU A 34 -12.23 7.25 -72.01
C GLU A 34 -13.16 7.93 -73.04
N PRO A 35 -13.89 9.00 -72.64
CA PRO A 35 -13.39 10.33 -73.02
C PRO A 35 -13.31 11.41 -71.91
N LYS A 36 -12.43 12.39 -72.16
CA LYS A 36 -12.04 13.54 -71.32
C LYS A 36 -13.17 14.45 -70.81
N VAL A 37 -12.89 15.13 -69.69
CA VAL A 37 -13.28 16.53 -69.42
C VAL A 37 -12.06 17.26 -68.82
N GLU A 38 -11.78 18.49 -69.24
CA GLU A 38 -10.73 19.38 -68.69
C GLU A 38 -11.36 20.48 -67.81
N GLU A 39 -10.54 21.43 -67.31
CA GLU A 39 -10.90 22.56 -66.42
C GLU A 39 -11.28 22.20 -64.96
N VAL A 40 -11.03 23.04 -63.94
CA VAL A 40 -10.40 24.39 -63.87
C VAL A 40 -9.22 24.37 -62.87
N LYS A 41 -8.15 25.14 -63.11
CA LYS A 41 -7.15 25.44 -62.07
C LYS A 41 -7.66 26.50 -61.09
N ALA A 42 -7.94 26.11 -59.85
CA ALA A 42 -7.98 27.06 -58.74
C ALA A 42 -6.56 27.58 -58.43
N PRO A 43 -6.39 28.85 -57.98
CA PRO A 43 -5.07 29.39 -57.68
C PRO A 43 -4.47 28.74 -56.43
N ALA A 44 -3.18 28.41 -56.49
CA ALA A 44 -2.44 27.91 -55.35
C ALA A 44 -2.24 29.04 -54.32
N VAL A 45 -3.10 29.08 -53.30
CA VAL A 45 -2.82 29.82 -52.07
C VAL A 45 -1.56 29.21 -51.47
N LYS A 46 -0.47 29.99 -51.43
CA LYS A 46 0.67 29.65 -50.58
C LYS A 46 0.20 29.73 -49.13
N GLN A 47 -0.09 28.59 -48.52
CA GLN A 47 0.03 28.50 -47.08
C GLN A 47 1.53 28.56 -46.78
N GLU A 48 1.99 29.71 -46.31
CA GLU A 48 3.24 29.79 -45.56
C GLU A 48 3.00 29.03 -44.26
N GLY A 49 3.35 27.74 -44.28
CA GLY A 49 3.32 26.89 -43.10
C GLY A 49 4.35 27.42 -42.10
N ASP A 50 3.96 27.47 -40.84
CA ASP A 50 4.82 27.87 -39.73
C ASP A 50 5.83 26.74 -39.42
N GLU A 51 6.80 26.56 -40.32
CA GLU A 51 7.90 25.61 -40.22
C GLU A 51 8.91 26.14 -39.18
N THR A 52 8.48 26.08 -37.92
CA THR A 52 9.26 26.44 -36.75
C THR A 52 10.56 25.65 -36.74
N ASP A 53 11.70 26.36 -36.81
CA ASP A 53 13.04 25.76 -36.85
C ASP A 53 13.17 24.66 -35.78
N PRO A 54 13.48 23.40 -36.15
CA PRO A 54 13.65 22.31 -35.19
C PRO A 54 14.64 22.62 -34.05
N ILE A 55 15.60 23.52 -34.27
CA ILE A 55 16.53 24.02 -33.25
C ILE A 55 15.77 24.91 -32.24
N LEU A 56 15.00 25.91 -32.70
CA LEU A 56 14.18 26.76 -31.82
C LEU A 56 13.09 25.97 -31.09
N ALA A 57 12.46 25.01 -31.76
CA ALA A 57 11.48 24.11 -31.16
C ALA A 57 12.10 23.26 -30.05
N LYS A 58 13.28 22.67 -30.28
CA LYS A 58 14.00 21.89 -29.24
C LYS A 58 14.50 22.77 -28.10
N LEU A 59 14.99 23.97 -28.39
CA LEU A 59 15.44 24.92 -27.38
C LEU A 59 14.31 25.30 -26.43
N LYS A 60 13.11 25.58 -26.95
CA LYS A 60 11.92 25.93 -26.15
C LYS A 60 11.40 24.79 -25.24
N LEU A 61 11.78 23.54 -25.50
CA LEU A 61 11.47 22.41 -24.59
C LEU A 61 12.48 22.28 -23.44
N LEU A 62 13.68 22.85 -23.59
CA LEU A 62 14.78 22.77 -22.62
C LEU A 62 14.86 24.02 -21.74
N GLN A 63 14.72 25.21 -22.35
CA GLN A 63 14.84 26.54 -21.74
C GLN A 63 13.46 27.14 -21.42
N GLY A 64 13.42 28.07 -20.46
CA GLY A 64 12.22 28.78 -20.02
C GLY A 64 11.85 28.39 -18.59
N GLU A 65 10.90 29.09 -17.98
CA GLU A 65 10.40 28.79 -16.63
C GLU A 65 9.89 27.34 -16.55
N ASP A 66 8.92 26.98 -17.40
CA ASP A 66 8.44 25.60 -17.62
C ASP A 66 9.43 24.68 -18.38
N GLY A 67 10.65 25.14 -18.68
CA GLY A 67 11.63 24.39 -19.49
C GLY A 67 12.19 23.17 -18.74
N LYS A 68 12.47 22.07 -19.44
CA LYS A 68 12.88 20.81 -18.78
C LYS A 68 14.07 21.01 -17.82
N VAL A 69 15.03 21.88 -18.14
CA VAL A 69 16.20 22.10 -17.26
C VAL A 69 15.82 22.65 -15.88
N ASN A 70 14.81 23.52 -15.82
CA ASN A 70 14.33 24.07 -14.56
C ASN A 70 13.48 23.05 -13.80
N GLN A 71 12.57 22.34 -14.49
CA GLN A 71 11.77 21.26 -13.88
C GLN A 71 12.63 20.19 -13.18
N VAL A 72 13.76 19.75 -13.79
CA VAL A 72 14.65 18.78 -13.13
C VAL A 72 15.55 19.40 -12.07
N ARG A 73 15.89 20.70 -12.18
CA ARG A 73 16.63 21.44 -11.14
C ARG A 73 15.78 21.62 -9.88
N GLU A 74 14.53 22.04 -10.04
CA GLU A 74 13.55 22.16 -8.97
C GLU A 74 13.28 20.80 -8.33
N ARG A 75 13.07 19.75 -9.14
CA ARG A 75 12.88 18.39 -8.61
C ARG A 75 14.10 17.84 -7.87
N ALA A 76 15.31 18.29 -8.19
CA ALA A 76 16.51 17.98 -7.44
C ALA A 76 16.52 18.71 -6.07
N ILE A 77 16.12 19.98 -6.01
CA ILE A 77 15.97 20.75 -4.75
C ILE A 77 14.84 20.18 -3.87
N GLU A 78 13.69 19.78 -4.44
CA GLU A 78 12.61 19.11 -3.71
C GLU A 78 13.05 17.82 -2.98
N LEU A 79 14.13 17.20 -3.45
CA LEU A 79 14.72 16.00 -2.86
C LEU A 79 15.89 16.30 -1.90
N GLY A 80 16.34 17.55 -1.79
CA GLY A 80 17.51 17.97 -1.01
C GLY A 80 18.84 17.65 -1.68
N ALA A 81 18.89 17.55 -3.01
CA ALA A 81 20.11 17.19 -3.73
C ALA A 81 21.15 18.33 -3.79
N ASP A 82 20.70 19.58 -3.62
CA ASP A 82 21.53 20.77 -3.41
C ASP A 82 22.17 20.78 -2.01
N GLU A 83 21.45 20.34 -0.97
CA GLU A 83 22.02 20.14 0.37
C GLU A 83 22.96 18.92 0.43
N ALA A 84 22.60 17.82 -0.24
CA ALA A 84 23.34 16.55 -0.18
C ALA A 84 24.58 16.51 -1.11
N TYR A 85 24.55 17.23 -2.24
CA TYR A 85 25.62 17.23 -3.24
C TYR A 85 25.94 18.65 -3.76
N PRO A 86 26.22 19.64 -2.89
CA PRO A 86 26.29 21.06 -3.26
C PRO A 86 27.29 21.36 -4.38
N ASP A 87 28.49 20.79 -4.34
CA ASP A 87 29.51 21.02 -5.38
C ASP A 87 29.08 20.48 -6.76
N PHE A 88 28.38 19.35 -6.78
CA PHE A 88 27.85 18.75 -8.01
C PHE A 88 26.63 19.51 -8.52
N PHE A 89 25.75 19.96 -7.62
CA PHE A 89 24.59 20.79 -7.97
C PHE A 89 25.05 22.14 -8.56
N ASN A 90 26.00 22.81 -7.91
CA ASN A 90 26.63 24.01 -8.43
C ASN A 90 27.27 23.77 -9.80
N ALA A 91 27.95 22.64 -10.01
CA ALA A 91 28.51 22.29 -11.31
C ALA A 91 27.43 22.09 -12.41
N ALA A 92 26.24 21.59 -12.07
CA ALA A 92 25.10 21.50 -12.99
C ALA A 92 24.52 22.89 -13.33
N ASP A 93 24.40 23.79 -12.34
CA ASP A 93 24.00 25.18 -12.56
C ASP A 93 25.02 25.95 -13.39
N ASP A 94 26.31 25.68 -13.20
CA ASP A 94 27.41 26.23 -14.00
C ASP A 94 27.29 25.84 -15.48
N VAL A 95 26.85 24.62 -15.78
CA VAL A 95 26.58 24.16 -17.16
C VAL A 95 25.31 24.82 -17.72
N LYS A 96 24.24 24.95 -16.91
CA LYS A 96 23.03 25.67 -17.30
C LYS A 96 23.32 27.14 -17.64
N GLN A 97 24.08 27.85 -16.81
CA GLN A 97 24.46 29.25 -17.04
C GLN A 97 25.26 29.42 -18.34
N LYS A 98 26.14 28.46 -18.67
CA LYS A 98 26.87 28.44 -19.95
C LYS A 98 25.94 28.17 -21.14
N ALA A 99 24.85 27.42 -20.95
CA ALA A 99 23.81 27.26 -21.96
C ALA A 99 23.01 28.56 -22.17
N ASP A 100 22.60 29.23 -21.09
CA ASP A 100 21.90 30.53 -21.14
C ASP A 100 22.76 31.59 -21.86
N ALA A 101 24.08 31.61 -21.62
CA ALA A 101 25.02 32.49 -22.31
C ALA A 101 25.16 32.17 -23.81
N ASP A 102 25.16 30.90 -24.20
CA ASP A 102 25.19 30.48 -25.61
C ASP A 102 23.90 30.89 -26.35
N VAL A 103 22.72 30.86 -25.70
CA VAL A 103 21.48 31.39 -26.29
C VAL A 103 21.61 32.89 -26.55
N ALA A 104 22.13 33.65 -25.57
CA ALA A 104 22.36 35.09 -25.72
C ALA A 104 23.38 35.43 -26.83
N ALA A 105 24.32 34.52 -27.13
CA ALA A 105 25.28 34.64 -28.22
C ALA A 105 24.75 34.14 -29.60
N GLY A 106 23.60 33.46 -29.63
CA GLY A 106 23.06 32.83 -30.84
C GLY A 106 23.65 31.44 -31.16
N ASN A 107 24.45 30.87 -30.26
CA ASN A 107 25.06 29.54 -30.38
C ASN A 107 24.04 28.43 -30.03
N LEU A 108 22.92 28.37 -30.75
CA LEU A 108 21.73 27.63 -30.30
C LEU A 108 21.95 26.11 -30.20
N LYS A 109 22.87 25.53 -30.98
CA LYS A 109 23.18 24.09 -30.94
C LYS A 109 24.03 23.75 -29.70
N GLU A 110 24.96 24.63 -29.38
CA GLU A 110 25.87 24.56 -28.25
C GLU A 110 25.12 24.79 -26.93
N ALA A 111 24.13 25.70 -26.93
CA ALA A 111 23.18 25.88 -25.84
C ALA A 111 22.35 24.62 -25.59
N ILE A 112 21.71 24.05 -26.63
CA ILE A 112 20.93 22.81 -26.52
C ILE A 112 21.77 21.67 -25.93
N ALA A 113 23.00 21.48 -26.41
CA ALA A 113 23.89 20.45 -25.90
C ALA A 113 24.23 20.64 -24.40
N LYS A 114 24.43 21.88 -23.95
CA LYS A 114 24.68 22.20 -22.54
C LYS A 114 23.43 22.06 -21.68
N TYR A 115 22.23 22.42 -22.16
CA TYR A 115 21.00 22.12 -21.44
C TYR A 115 20.77 20.61 -21.29
N GLU A 116 21.07 19.80 -22.31
CA GLU A 116 20.98 18.33 -22.24
C GLU A 116 22.01 17.73 -21.27
N GLU A 117 23.21 18.31 -21.16
CA GLU A 117 24.18 17.97 -20.11
C GLU A 117 23.66 18.37 -18.71
N ALA A 118 23.20 19.61 -18.52
CA ALA A 118 22.68 20.08 -17.24
C ALA A 118 21.48 19.24 -16.77
N VAL A 119 20.54 18.92 -17.68
CA VAL A 119 19.43 17.99 -17.42
C VAL A 119 19.94 16.63 -16.96
N SER A 120 20.93 16.06 -17.66
CA SER A 120 21.49 14.75 -17.30
C SER A 120 22.20 14.79 -15.94
N ARG A 121 22.89 15.90 -15.62
CA ARG A 121 23.54 16.17 -14.33
C ARG A 121 22.54 16.27 -13.19
N TYR A 122 21.40 16.94 -13.37
CA TYR A 122 20.32 17.00 -12.38
C TYR A 122 19.60 15.65 -12.20
N GLU A 123 19.29 14.95 -13.29
CA GLU A 123 18.69 13.61 -13.25
C GLU A 123 19.60 12.61 -12.48
N THR A 124 20.92 12.74 -12.62
CA THR A 124 21.90 11.94 -11.86
C THR A 124 21.83 12.21 -10.35
N LEU A 125 21.68 13.48 -9.94
CA LEU A 125 21.55 13.85 -8.53
C LEU A 125 20.21 13.44 -7.92
N ILE A 126 19.11 13.55 -8.68
CA ILE A 126 17.79 12.99 -8.31
C ILE A 126 17.93 11.49 -8.05
N ASN A 127 18.56 10.75 -8.96
CA ASN A 127 18.74 9.31 -8.85
C ASN A 127 19.58 8.92 -7.62
N LEU A 128 20.71 9.58 -7.39
CA LEU A 128 21.57 9.38 -6.22
C LEU A 128 20.82 9.66 -4.90
N THR A 129 20.00 10.71 -4.87
CA THR A 129 19.25 11.10 -3.67
C THR A 129 18.09 10.15 -3.37
N GLU A 130 17.34 9.69 -4.39
CA GLU A 130 16.37 8.60 -4.20
C GLU A 130 17.05 7.28 -3.80
N ALA A 131 18.21 6.97 -4.39
CA ALA A 131 19.00 5.78 -4.09
C ALA A 131 19.46 5.75 -2.63
N SER A 132 19.99 6.86 -2.12
CA SER A 132 20.37 7.03 -0.71
C SER A 132 19.18 6.79 0.23
N ASN A 133 18.04 7.43 -0.05
CA ASN A 133 16.79 7.23 0.72
C ASN A 133 16.28 5.77 0.72
N LEU A 134 16.50 5.03 -0.37
CA LEU A 134 16.18 3.61 -0.45
C LEU A 134 17.20 2.76 0.29
N ARG A 135 18.50 3.09 0.23
CA ARG A 135 19.57 2.45 0.99
C ARG A 135 19.30 2.54 2.50
N THR A 136 19.01 3.74 3.03
CA THR A 136 18.64 3.91 4.45
C THR A 136 17.44 3.05 4.84
N LYS A 137 16.43 2.93 3.97
CA LYS A 137 15.30 2.01 4.19
C LYS A 137 15.72 0.53 4.17
N ILE A 138 16.65 0.14 3.30
CA ILE A 138 17.17 -1.23 3.22
C ILE A 138 17.93 -1.59 4.50
N GLU A 139 18.83 -0.71 4.95
CA GLU A 139 19.60 -0.89 6.18
C GLU A 139 18.67 -0.98 7.40
N ALA A 140 17.76 -0.01 7.57
CA ALA A 140 16.83 0.05 8.70
C ALA A 140 15.84 -1.12 8.80
N ASN A 141 15.58 -1.85 7.71
CA ASN A 141 14.70 -3.03 7.68
C ASN A 141 15.46 -4.36 7.47
N GLY A 142 16.79 -4.33 7.40
CA GLY A 142 17.63 -5.50 7.09
C GLY A 142 17.39 -6.11 5.71
N PHE A 143 16.82 -5.36 4.76
CA PHE A 143 16.37 -5.90 3.47
C PHE A 143 17.51 -6.43 2.58
N ALA A 144 18.76 -5.98 2.80
CA ALA A 144 19.93 -6.47 2.08
C ALA A 144 20.10 -7.99 2.22
N ALA A 145 19.67 -8.59 3.34
CA ALA A 145 19.71 -10.04 3.56
C ALA A 145 18.84 -10.84 2.57
N TYR A 146 17.83 -10.22 1.93
CA TYR A 146 16.92 -10.88 0.99
C TYR A 146 17.33 -10.76 -0.48
N SER A 147 18.28 -9.88 -0.82
CA SER A 147 19.01 -9.90 -2.09
C SER A 147 20.40 -9.25 -1.96
N PRO A 148 21.37 -9.93 -1.33
CA PRO A 148 22.67 -9.33 -1.02
C PRO A 148 23.52 -9.04 -2.27
N ALA A 149 23.33 -9.81 -3.34
CA ALA A 149 24.02 -9.58 -4.61
C ALA A 149 23.52 -8.29 -5.30
N ASP A 150 22.20 -8.09 -5.36
CA ASP A 150 21.62 -6.85 -5.91
C ASP A 150 22.03 -5.62 -5.10
N TYR A 151 22.11 -5.75 -3.76
CA TYR A 151 22.52 -4.67 -2.88
C TYR A 151 23.99 -4.28 -3.08
N VAL A 152 24.90 -5.25 -3.10
CA VAL A 152 26.33 -5.01 -3.35
C VAL A 152 26.57 -4.40 -4.74
N GLU A 153 25.77 -4.77 -5.75
CA GLU A 153 25.87 -4.14 -7.07
C GLU A 153 25.31 -2.71 -7.08
N ALA A 154 24.22 -2.43 -6.35
CA ALA A 154 23.67 -1.08 -6.21
C ALA A 154 24.67 -0.09 -5.57
N GLU A 155 25.40 -0.53 -4.53
CA GLU A 155 26.46 0.25 -3.89
C GLU A 155 27.57 0.61 -4.89
N LYS A 156 28.05 -0.36 -5.70
CA LYS A 156 29.06 -0.09 -6.76
C LYS A 156 28.57 0.92 -7.77
N PHE A 157 27.35 0.76 -8.28
CA PHE A 157 26.78 1.69 -9.26
C PHE A 157 26.59 3.09 -8.66
N SER A 158 26.29 3.20 -7.36
CA SER A 158 26.24 4.49 -6.64
C SER A 158 27.60 5.17 -6.59
N ILE A 159 28.66 4.41 -6.28
CA ILE A 159 30.05 4.90 -6.26
C ILE A 159 30.49 5.31 -7.67
N ASN A 160 30.27 4.45 -8.68
CA ASN A 160 30.57 4.77 -10.08
C ASN A 160 29.89 6.06 -10.55
N ALA A 161 28.63 6.30 -10.15
CA ALA A 161 27.89 7.51 -10.50
C ALA A 161 28.51 8.79 -9.90
N ILE A 162 29.03 8.70 -8.67
CA ILE A 162 29.75 9.80 -7.99
C ILE A 162 31.11 10.03 -8.64
N ASP A 163 31.91 8.97 -8.82
CA ASP A 163 33.27 9.03 -9.36
C ASP A 163 33.31 9.59 -10.80
N HIS A 164 32.30 9.27 -11.62
CA HIS A 164 32.22 9.75 -13.00
C HIS A 164 31.50 11.11 -13.12
N TYR A 165 30.82 11.63 -12.10
CA TYR A 165 30.08 12.89 -12.19
C TYR A 165 30.89 14.09 -12.75
N PRO A 166 32.14 14.34 -12.32
CA PRO A 166 32.96 15.40 -12.90
C PRO A 166 33.70 15.00 -14.20
N LEU A 167 33.67 13.73 -14.61
CA LEU A 167 34.49 13.18 -15.70
C LEU A 167 33.68 12.83 -16.96
N ASP A 168 32.58 12.09 -16.79
CA ASP A 168 31.65 11.67 -17.84
C ASP A 168 30.22 11.67 -17.26
N TYR A 169 29.48 12.74 -17.54
CA TYR A 169 28.11 12.91 -17.06
C TYR A 169 27.12 11.85 -17.61
N LYS A 170 27.45 11.16 -18.70
CA LYS A 170 26.61 10.12 -19.29
C LYS A 170 26.80 8.81 -18.54
N MET A 171 28.05 8.41 -18.32
CA MET A 171 28.37 7.24 -17.50
C MET A 171 27.93 7.42 -16.04
N ALA A 172 28.02 8.66 -15.51
CA ALA A 172 27.48 9.01 -14.21
C ALA A 172 25.95 8.80 -14.15
N LYS A 173 25.22 9.32 -15.16
CA LYS A 173 23.77 9.14 -15.27
C LYS A 173 23.38 7.65 -15.38
N GLU A 174 23.95 6.92 -16.33
CA GLU A 174 23.66 5.49 -16.54
C GLU A 174 23.91 4.67 -15.26
N SER A 175 25.03 4.95 -14.56
CA SER A 175 25.33 4.32 -13.27
C SER A 175 24.30 4.66 -12.19
N SER A 176 23.83 5.91 -12.13
CA SER A 176 22.81 6.31 -11.15
C SER A 176 21.44 5.66 -11.40
N GLU A 177 21.07 5.45 -12.67
CA GLU A 177 19.83 4.78 -13.05
C GLU A 177 19.85 3.30 -12.65
N ASP A 178 20.97 2.60 -12.89
CA ASP A 178 21.13 1.20 -12.48
C ASP A 178 21.23 1.03 -10.94
N ALA A 179 21.91 1.93 -10.24
CA ALA A 179 21.92 1.98 -8.77
C ALA A 179 20.49 2.08 -8.21
N LEU A 180 19.73 3.09 -8.68
CA LEU A 180 18.37 3.36 -8.24
C LEU A 180 17.44 2.18 -8.50
N LYS A 181 17.53 1.58 -9.69
CA LYS A 181 16.81 0.38 -10.13
C LYS A 181 17.11 -0.83 -9.25
N LEU A 182 18.38 -1.04 -8.87
CA LEU A 182 18.78 -2.14 -7.99
C LEU A 182 18.33 -1.93 -6.54
N TYR A 183 18.43 -0.72 -5.96
CA TYR A 183 17.86 -0.47 -4.64
C TYR A 183 16.32 -0.61 -4.63
N LYS A 184 15.62 -0.13 -5.67
CA LYS A 184 14.16 -0.35 -5.82
C LYS A 184 13.82 -1.86 -5.87
N LYS A 185 14.64 -2.69 -6.53
CA LYS A 185 14.53 -4.15 -6.54
C LYS A 185 14.77 -4.78 -5.15
N VAL A 186 15.81 -4.37 -4.41
CA VAL A 186 16.09 -4.87 -3.05
C VAL A 186 14.97 -4.51 -2.08
N VAL A 187 14.47 -3.27 -2.09
CA VAL A 187 13.33 -2.84 -1.27
C VAL A 187 12.08 -3.67 -1.57
N ASN A 188 11.77 -3.90 -2.85
CA ASN A 188 10.60 -4.68 -3.24
C ASN A 188 10.71 -6.15 -2.79
N LYS A 189 11.91 -6.76 -2.90
CA LYS A 189 12.19 -8.10 -2.40
C LYS A 189 12.11 -8.20 -0.88
N GLY A 190 12.53 -7.16 -0.16
CA GLY A 190 12.38 -7.07 1.29
C GLY A 190 10.92 -7.03 1.73
N TYR A 191 10.12 -6.14 1.12
CA TYR A 191 8.68 -6.08 1.40
C TYR A 191 7.94 -7.36 0.99
N PHE A 192 8.36 -8.08 -0.06
CA PHE A 192 7.80 -9.38 -0.42
C PHE A 192 7.93 -10.41 0.72
N GLU A 193 9.12 -10.57 1.31
CA GLU A 193 9.32 -11.52 2.41
C GLU A 193 8.61 -11.08 3.70
N PHE A 194 8.49 -9.77 3.96
CA PHE A 194 7.69 -9.24 5.06
C PHE A 194 6.19 -9.48 4.85
N ALA A 195 5.65 -9.18 3.67
CA ALA A 195 4.25 -9.39 3.32
C ALA A 195 3.85 -10.86 3.40
N LYS A 196 4.74 -11.78 2.99
CA LYS A 196 4.56 -13.22 3.15
C LYS A 196 4.39 -13.60 4.63
N ARG A 197 5.32 -13.21 5.51
CA ARG A 197 5.23 -13.53 6.95
C ARG A 197 3.98 -12.95 7.60
N SER A 198 3.71 -11.66 7.37
CA SER A 198 2.52 -11.01 7.92
C SER A 198 1.21 -11.63 7.42
N LYS A 199 1.17 -12.13 6.18
CA LYS A 199 0.02 -12.91 5.67
C LYS A 199 -0.17 -14.21 6.44
N ASP A 200 0.92 -14.94 6.66
CA ASP A 200 0.88 -16.23 7.34
C ASP A 200 0.44 -16.04 8.81
N THR A 201 0.99 -15.05 9.53
CA THR A 201 0.55 -14.65 10.88
C THR A 201 -0.88 -14.10 10.92
N ALA A 202 -1.31 -13.34 9.90
CA ALA A 202 -2.71 -12.87 9.83
C ALA A 202 -3.70 -14.01 9.56
N LYS A 203 -3.26 -15.10 8.92
CA LYS A 203 -4.05 -16.32 8.78
C LYS A 203 -4.11 -17.09 10.11
N GLU A 204 -2.99 -17.23 10.81
CA GLU A 204 -2.90 -17.89 12.12
C GLU A 204 -3.92 -17.31 13.11
N TYR A 205 -3.85 -16.00 13.40
CA TYR A 205 -4.80 -15.34 14.31
C TYR A 205 -6.26 -15.35 13.82
N LYS A 206 -6.50 -15.46 12.50
CA LYS A 206 -7.85 -15.63 11.96
C LYS A 206 -8.38 -17.03 12.22
N ASP A 207 -7.54 -18.06 12.07
CA ASP A 207 -7.92 -19.44 12.37
C ASP A 207 -8.16 -19.60 13.90
N ASP A 208 -7.37 -18.93 14.75
CA ASP A 208 -7.62 -18.81 16.19
C ASP A 208 -8.99 -18.18 16.48
N CYS A 209 -9.31 -17.04 15.84
CA CYS A 209 -10.62 -16.40 15.92
C CYS A 209 -11.77 -17.34 15.52
N ASP A 210 -11.56 -18.16 14.49
CA ASP A 210 -12.57 -19.11 14.02
C ASP A 210 -12.76 -20.28 15.00
N SER A 211 -11.69 -20.72 15.69
CA SER A 211 -11.75 -21.80 16.68
C SER A 211 -12.71 -21.50 17.83
N ILE A 212 -12.73 -20.25 18.33
CA ILE A 212 -13.66 -19.77 19.37
C ILE A 212 -14.91 -19.08 18.79
N LYS A 213 -15.09 -19.12 17.46
CA LYS A 213 -16.26 -18.59 16.73
C LYS A 213 -16.47 -17.07 16.86
N VAL A 214 -15.39 -16.28 16.95
CA VAL A 214 -15.41 -14.80 17.03
C VAL A 214 -16.37 -14.16 16.02
N ALA A 215 -16.40 -14.66 14.78
CA ALA A 215 -17.27 -14.15 13.71
C ALA A 215 -18.78 -14.19 14.04
N ARG A 216 -19.22 -14.92 15.08
CA ARG A 216 -20.61 -14.92 15.58
C ARG A 216 -20.88 -13.84 16.63
N SER A 217 -19.90 -13.50 17.46
CA SER A 217 -20.05 -12.56 18.58
C SER A 217 -19.51 -11.15 18.28
N ARG A 218 -18.56 -11.01 17.36
CA ARG A 218 -17.87 -9.76 16.97
C ARG A 218 -17.83 -9.63 15.45
N LYS A 219 -19.02 -9.73 14.85
CA LYS A 219 -19.23 -9.87 13.40
C LYS A 219 -18.66 -8.71 12.60
N GLU A 220 -18.80 -7.48 13.08
CA GLU A 220 -18.40 -6.28 12.34
C GLU A 220 -16.88 -6.09 12.35
N GLU A 221 -16.25 -6.27 13.51
CA GLU A 221 -14.81 -6.12 13.66
C GLU A 221 -14.05 -7.26 12.98
N TYR A 222 -14.58 -8.49 13.05
CA TYR A 222 -14.06 -9.62 12.28
C TYR A 222 -14.15 -9.35 10.78
N ASN A 223 -15.29 -8.85 10.27
CA ASN A 223 -15.44 -8.49 8.86
C ASN A 223 -14.52 -7.33 8.44
N LYS A 224 -14.24 -6.37 9.34
CA LYS A 224 -13.25 -5.30 9.13
C LYS A 224 -11.83 -5.90 8.98
N ALA A 225 -11.43 -6.82 9.84
CA ALA A 225 -10.15 -7.52 9.74
C ALA A 225 -10.04 -8.34 8.44
N VAL A 226 -11.09 -9.09 8.05
CA VAL A 226 -11.16 -9.81 6.76
C VAL A 226 -11.06 -8.86 5.56
N LYS A 227 -11.72 -7.70 5.60
CA LYS A 227 -11.62 -6.68 4.53
C LYS A 227 -10.19 -6.17 4.36
N ILE A 228 -9.48 -5.96 5.46
CA ILE A 228 -8.08 -5.51 5.46
C ILE A 228 -7.12 -6.63 4.98
N TYR A 229 -7.34 -7.88 5.40
CA TYR A 229 -6.60 -9.03 4.86
C TYR A 229 -6.78 -9.17 3.33
N ASN A 230 -8.00 -8.99 2.83
CA ASN A 230 -8.31 -9.04 1.39
C ASN A 230 -7.73 -7.85 0.60
N ARG A 231 -7.58 -6.66 1.23
CA ARG A 231 -6.80 -5.54 0.68
C ARG A 231 -5.33 -5.94 0.51
N GLY A 232 -4.74 -6.59 1.52
CA GLY A 232 -3.38 -7.14 1.46
C GLY A 232 -3.19 -8.16 0.34
N LYS A 233 -4.20 -9.01 0.10
CA LYS A 233 -4.23 -9.90 -1.08
C LYS A 233 -4.22 -9.12 -2.39
N SER A 234 -5.15 -8.17 -2.58
CA SER A 234 -5.23 -7.40 -3.83
C SER A 234 -3.98 -6.56 -4.11
N ALA A 235 -3.26 -6.12 -3.08
CA ALA A 235 -1.97 -5.46 -3.22
C ALA A 235 -0.86 -6.44 -3.64
N ALA A 236 -0.78 -7.62 -3.01
CA ALA A 236 0.18 -8.67 -3.38
C ALA A 236 -0.03 -9.18 -4.81
N ASP A 237 -1.29 -9.35 -5.24
CA ASP A 237 -1.67 -9.74 -6.61
C ASP A 237 -1.22 -8.70 -7.66
N LYS A 238 -1.02 -7.42 -7.24
CA LYS A 238 -0.48 -6.32 -8.06
C LYS A 238 1.02 -6.10 -7.91
N SER A 239 1.71 -6.93 -7.13
CA SER A 239 3.11 -6.76 -6.70
C SER A 239 3.41 -5.51 -5.87
N ASP A 240 2.40 -4.83 -5.30
CA ASP A 240 2.62 -3.81 -4.26
C ASP A 240 2.82 -4.51 -2.91
N TYR A 241 4.03 -5.01 -2.69
CA TYR A 241 4.35 -5.76 -1.48
C TYR A 241 4.45 -4.86 -0.24
N LYS A 242 4.65 -3.55 -0.39
CA LYS A 242 4.64 -2.59 0.73
C LYS A 242 3.22 -2.47 1.28
N GLU A 243 2.24 -2.20 0.42
CA GLU A 243 0.84 -2.12 0.82
C GLU A 243 0.30 -3.49 1.26
N ALA A 244 0.75 -4.58 0.63
CA ALA A 244 0.43 -5.93 1.08
C ALA A 244 0.92 -6.19 2.51
N TYR A 245 2.18 -5.89 2.81
CA TYR A 245 2.74 -6.00 4.16
C TYR A 245 1.95 -5.18 5.18
N MET A 246 1.71 -3.90 4.91
CA MET A 246 0.97 -3.02 5.83
C MET A 246 -0.44 -3.54 6.10
N SER A 247 -1.17 -3.95 5.06
CA SER A 247 -2.51 -4.51 5.17
C SER A 247 -2.53 -5.85 5.92
N TYR A 248 -1.65 -6.81 5.61
CA TYR A 248 -1.61 -8.08 6.34
C TYR A 248 -1.19 -7.90 7.80
N ASN A 249 -0.20 -7.04 8.08
CA ASN A 249 0.25 -6.76 9.45
C ASN A 249 -0.86 -6.10 10.29
N GLU A 250 -1.68 -5.23 9.70
CA GLU A 250 -2.84 -4.64 10.38
C GLU A 250 -3.98 -5.67 10.58
N ALA A 251 -4.24 -6.53 9.60
CA ALA A 251 -5.19 -7.63 9.77
C ALA A 251 -4.78 -8.58 10.91
N ALA A 252 -3.49 -8.92 11.02
CA ALA A 252 -2.95 -9.75 12.09
C ALA A 252 -3.25 -9.16 13.49
N LYS A 253 -2.96 -7.86 13.71
CA LYS A 253 -3.27 -7.18 14.98
C LYS A 253 -4.77 -7.22 15.31
N LEU A 254 -5.62 -6.99 14.32
CA LEU A 254 -7.07 -6.96 14.53
C LEU A 254 -7.62 -8.35 14.87
N PHE A 255 -7.15 -9.42 14.22
CA PHE A 255 -7.52 -10.77 14.60
C PHE A 255 -6.96 -11.17 15.99
N ALA A 256 -5.69 -10.88 16.28
CA ALA A 256 -5.09 -11.16 17.59
C ALA A 256 -5.88 -10.50 18.74
N LYS A 257 -6.20 -9.22 18.59
CA LYS A 257 -7.01 -8.46 19.56
C LYS A 257 -8.41 -9.04 19.73
N LEU A 258 -9.07 -9.45 18.64
CA LEU A 258 -10.41 -10.04 18.72
C LEU A 258 -10.41 -11.43 19.35
N TYR A 259 -9.37 -12.23 19.10
CA TYR A 259 -9.17 -13.50 19.78
C TYR A 259 -8.97 -13.32 21.29
N GLU A 260 -8.14 -12.36 21.70
CA GLU A 260 -7.91 -12.02 23.11
C GLU A 260 -9.19 -11.55 23.81
N GLU A 261 -9.86 -10.53 23.27
CA GLU A 261 -11.10 -9.96 23.84
C GLU A 261 -12.24 -10.99 23.98
N VAL A 262 -12.34 -11.95 23.06
CA VAL A 262 -13.38 -13.00 23.10
C VAL A 262 -12.95 -14.18 23.96
N SER A 263 -11.67 -14.53 24.01
CA SER A 263 -11.14 -15.60 24.88
C SER A 263 -11.30 -15.26 26.36
N LEU A 264 -11.03 -14.01 26.75
CA LEU A 264 -11.23 -13.52 28.11
C LEU A 264 -12.70 -13.63 28.53
N LYS A 265 -13.63 -13.06 27.74
CA LYS A 265 -15.08 -13.14 28.00
C LYS A 265 -15.61 -14.58 28.00
N LYS A 266 -15.04 -15.46 27.20
CA LYS A 266 -15.37 -16.89 27.21
C LYS A 266 -14.93 -17.56 28.52
N ALA A 267 -13.70 -17.31 28.98
CA ALA A 267 -13.19 -17.86 30.24
C ALA A 267 -13.96 -17.33 31.46
N GLU A 268 -14.36 -16.06 31.45
CA GLU A 268 -15.25 -15.45 32.46
C GLU A 268 -16.61 -16.16 32.50
N ALA A 269 -17.23 -16.39 31.34
CA ALA A 269 -18.50 -17.10 31.22
C ALA A 269 -18.38 -18.58 31.65
N GLU A 270 -17.32 -19.29 31.25
CA GLU A 270 -17.07 -20.68 31.66
C GLU A 270 -16.85 -20.79 33.18
N LYS A 271 -16.15 -19.85 33.80
CA LYS A 271 -16.02 -19.76 35.26
C LYS A 271 -17.37 -19.51 35.94
N ALA A 272 -18.17 -18.57 35.44
CA ALA A 272 -19.49 -18.26 35.99
C ALA A 272 -20.46 -19.46 35.88
N MET A 273 -20.46 -20.18 34.76
CA MET A 273 -21.25 -21.40 34.57
C MET A 273 -20.79 -22.52 35.51
N ALA A 274 -19.47 -22.70 35.72
CA ALA A 274 -18.95 -23.68 36.67
C ALA A 274 -19.33 -23.36 38.13
N GLU A 275 -19.30 -22.07 38.52
CA GLU A 275 -19.72 -21.63 39.85
C GLU A 275 -21.23 -21.81 40.07
N ALA A 276 -22.05 -21.52 39.05
CA ALA A 276 -23.50 -21.75 39.08
C ALA A 276 -23.84 -23.25 39.17
N ALA A 277 -23.19 -24.10 38.36
CA ALA A 277 -23.37 -25.54 38.39
C ALA A 277 -22.97 -26.14 39.75
N ARG A 278 -21.87 -25.67 40.35
CA ARG A 278 -21.47 -26.07 41.71
C ARG A 278 -22.53 -25.69 42.75
N ARG A 279 -23.04 -24.45 42.74
CA ARG A 279 -24.13 -24.03 43.66
C ARG A 279 -25.41 -24.86 43.47
N GLN A 280 -25.75 -25.20 42.23
CA GLN A 280 -26.92 -26.03 41.92
C GLN A 280 -26.74 -27.45 42.48
N GLN A 281 -25.53 -28.02 42.36
CA GLN A 281 -25.22 -29.32 42.95
C GLN A 281 -25.23 -29.26 44.48
N GLU A 282 -24.57 -28.28 45.10
CA GLU A 282 -24.56 -28.07 46.56
C GLU A 282 -25.99 -27.93 47.13
N SER A 283 -26.87 -27.22 46.42
CA SER A 283 -28.30 -27.11 46.79
C SER A 283 -29.10 -28.40 46.61
N SER A 284 -28.72 -29.26 45.64
CA SER A 284 -29.38 -30.55 45.40
C SER A 284 -28.93 -31.61 46.40
N ASP A 285 -27.63 -31.62 46.74
CA ASP A 285 -27.06 -32.54 47.73
C ASP A 285 -27.60 -32.22 49.13
N LEU A 286 -27.74 -30.93 49.49
CA LEU A 286 -28.37 -30.49 50.74
C LEU A 286 -29.86 -30.88 50.83
N ALA A 287 -30.62 -30.75 49.75
CA ALA A 287 -32.03 -31.19 49.72
C ALA A 287 -32.14 -32.71 49.94
N LEU A 288 -31.27 -33.49 49.27
CA LEU A 288 -31.17 -34.93 49.45
C LEU A 288 -30.62 -35.34 50.83
N GLU A 289 -30.04 -34.44 51.62
CA GLU A 289 -29.66 -34.68 53.01
C GLU A 289 -30.84 -34.40 53.95
N ALA A 290 -31.54 -33.28 53.75
CA ALA A 290 -32.77 -32.95 54.49
C ALA A 290 -33.86 -34.03 54.35
N ASP A 291 -34.08 -34.56 53.14
CA ASP A 291 -35.02 -35.67 52.87
C ASP A 291 -34.67 -36.98 53.62
N LYS A 292 -33.41 -37.15 54.05
CA LYS A 292 -32.96 -38.32 54.83
C LYS A 292 -33.05 -38.09 56.35
N GLU A 293 -32.81 -36.86 56.80
CA GLU A 293 -32.85 -36.51 58.23
C GLU A 293 -34.28 -36.27 58.72
N ALA A 294 -35.14 -35.67 57.88
CA ALA A 294 -36.55 -35.43 58.16
C ALA A 294 -37.46 -36.02 57.05
N PRO A 295 -37.45 -37.36 56.85
CA PRO A 295 -38.23 -37.99 55.79
C PRO A 295 -39.73 -37.74 55.98
N LEU A 296 -40.38 -37.23 54.93
CA LEU A 296 -41.82 -36.97 54.92
C LEU A 296 -42.60 -38.27 55.14
N THR A 297 -43.36 -38.33 56.23
CA THR A 297 -44.22 -39.48 56.55
C THR A 297 -45.51 -39.42 55.72
N GLU A 298 -45.96 -40.55 55.15
CA GLU A 298 -47.17 -40.62 54.32
C GLU A 298 -48.48 -40.23 55.05
N GLY A 299 -48.42 -40.05 56.36
CA GLY A 299 -49.51 -39.56 57.21
C GLY A 299 -49.12 -38.38 58.10
N GLY A 300 -48.09 -37.61 57.74
CA GLY A 300 -47.80 -36.34 58.39
C GLY A 300 -48.96 -35.37 58.19
N GLU A 301 -49.35 -34.64 59.24
CA GLU A 301 -50.45 -33.68 59.22
C GLU A 301 -50.11 -32.47 58.34
N GLY A 302 -50.26 -32.62 57.02
CA GLY A 302 -50.32 -31.50 56.10
C GLY A 302 -51.44 -30.56 56.55
N PHE A 303 -51.12 -29.27 56.67
CA PHE A 303 -51.94 -28.21 57.29
C PHE A 303 -53.43 -28.54 57.30
N THR A 304 -53.95 -28.90 58.48
CA THR A 304 -55.37 -29.18 58.66
C THR A 304 -56.19 -27.97 58.25
N GLU A 305 -57.40 -28.19 57.74
CA GLU A 305 -58.38 -27.12 57.42
C GLU A 305 -58.99 -26.53 58.72
N GLY A 306 -58.13 -26.15 59.67
CA GLY A 306 -58.45 -25.30 60.80
C GLY A 306 -58.07 -23.87 60.46
N ASP A 307 -59.01 -23.15 59.85
CA ASP A 307 -59.02 -21.71 59.57
C ASP A 307 -57.64 -21.02 59.51
N LEU A 308 -57.10 -20.90 58.30
CA LEU A 308 -56.11 -19.87 58.00
C LEU A 308 -56.78 -18.50 58.18
N ASP A 309 -56.72 -17.97 59.41
CA ASP A 309 -57.11 -16.61 59.75
C ASP A 309 -56.18 -15.62 59.03
N LEU A 310 -56.52 -15.38 57.76
CA LEU A 310 -55.99 -14.31 56.92
C LEU A 310 -56.47 -12.98 57.50
N GLN A 311 -55.89 -12.60 58.63
CA GLN A 311 -56.06 -11.26 59.17
C GLN A 311 -55.63 -10.27 58.10
N ASP A 312 -56.59 -9.46 57.68
CA ASP A 312 -56.42 -8.39 56.70
C ASP A 312 -55.52 -7.31 57.29
N LEU A 313 -54.20 -7.60 57.27
CA LEU A 313 -53.12 -6.66 57.58
C LEU A 313 -53.15 -5.59 56.50
N SER A 314 -53.97 -4.59 56.81
CA SER A 314 -54.48 -3.62 55.85
C SER A 314 -53.36 -2.98 55.04
N THR A 315 -53.62 -2.86 53.74
CA THR A 315 -52.70 -2.28 52.76
C THR A 315 -52.00 -1.02 53.28
N PRO A 316 -50.65 -0.99 53.30
CA PRO A 316 -49.92 0.25 53.49
C PRO A 316 -50.23 1.21 52.32
N GLN A 317 -51.09 2.19 52.56
CA GLN A 317 -51.30 3.28 51.61
C GLN A 317 -50.05 4.15 51.53
N THR A 318 -49.31 4.01 50.43
CA THR A 318 -48.30 5.01 50.01
C THR A 318 -48.34 5.24 48.51
N GLU A 319 -49.35 6.01 48.12
CA GLU A 319 -49.29 7.08 47.11
C GLU A 319 -48.26 7.00 45.95
N ALA A 320 -48.79 6.65 44.77
CA ALA A 320 -48.37 7.18 43.46
C ALA A 320 -46.96 6.77 42.95
N PRO A 321 -46.60 7.10 41.69
CA PRO A 321 -46.81 6.14 40.62
C PRO A 321 -45.50 5.58 40.04
N VAL A 322 -45.52 4.31 39.66
CA VAL A 322 -44.40 3.66 38.95
C VAL A 322 -44.43 4.09 37.49
N GLU A 323 -43.70 5.15 37.15
CA GLU A 323 -43.62 5.63 35.77
C GLU A 323 -42.68 4.75 34.94
N ASN A 324 -43.22 4.20 33.85
CA ASN A 324 -42.53 3.25 32.98
C ASN A 324 -41.65 3.98 31.96
N ILE A 325 -40.32 3.93 32.13
CA ILE A 325 -39.37 4.50 31.18
C ILE A 325 -38.64 3.40 30.40
N ASN A 326 -39.21 3.08 29.25
CA ASN A 326 -38.50 2.47 28.13
C ASN A 326 -37.58 3.52 27.48
N THR A 327 -36.32 3.19 27.18
CA THR A 327 -35.35 4.13 26.56
C THR A 327 -34.81 3.64 25.22
N GLN A 328 -35.58 3.97 24.18
CA GLN A 328 -35.22 4.21 22.78
C GLN A 328 -36.27 5.23 22.28
N ASP A 329 -35.97 6.33 21.59
CA ASP A 329 -34.70 6.89 21.10
C ASP A 329 -34.80 8.45 21.01
N ASP A 330 -33.81 9.07 20.36
CA ASP A 330 -33.83 10.37 19.66
C ASP A 330 -33.52 11.71 20.40
N GLU A 331 -32.50 12.38 19.83
CA GLU A 331 -32.35 13.80 19.49
C GLU A 331 -33.05 14.88 20.38
N SER A 332 -32.35 15.87 20.93
CA SER A 332 -31.48 16.80 20.19
C SER A 332 -30.85 17.88 21.10
N ALA A 333 -29.95 18.70 20.53
CA ALA A 333 -29.61 20.07 20.94
C ALA A 333 -29.19 20.32 22.41
N ASN A 334 -27.89 20.22 22.67
CA ASN A 334 -27.22 21.12 23.61
C ASN A 334 -26.34 22.10 22.80
N THR A 335 -26.40 23.39 23.10
CA THR A 335 -26.03 24.46 22.16
C THR A 335 -24.91 25.33 22.71
N GLU A 336 -24.01 25.76 21.82
CA GLU A 336 -22.95 26.76 21.99
C GLU A 336 -21.88 26.43 23.06
N ASN A 337 -20.66 26.02 22.69
CA ASN A 337 -19.64 26.69 21.85
C ASN A 337 -19.04 27.94 22.50
N ASN A 338 -17.70 27.97 22.61
CA ASN A 338 -16.95 29.03 23.26
C ASN A 338 -15.72 29.39 22.42
N GLN A 339 -15.82 30.47 21.63
CA GLN A 339 -14.66 31.22 21.17
C GLN A 339 -15.00 32.66 20.76
N THR A 340 -14.06 33.56 21.09
CA THR A 340 -13.89 34.96 20.65
C THR A 340 -14.16 35.19 19.15
N ALA A 341 -14.55 36.38 18.67
CA ALA A 341 -13.82 37.65 18.89
C ALA A 341 -14.60 38.95 18.55
N GLU A 342 -14.07 40.07 19.09
CA GLU A 342 -14.06 41.50 18.65
C GLU A 342 -15.30 42.17 17.99
N GLY A 343 -15.58 43.44 18.37
CA GLY A 343 -16.70 44.18 17.77
C GLY A 343 -16.98 45.65 18.14
N GLY A 344 -15.99 46.45 18.59
CA GLY A 344 -16.00 47.93 18.42
C GLY A 344 -16.88 48.82 19.34
N LYS A 345 -16.21 49.58 20.22
CA LYS A 345 -16.48 51.02 20.40
C LYS A 345 -15.26 51.75 20.95
#